data_AF-A0AAV1EJI3-F1
#
_entry.id   AF-A0AAV1EJI3-F1
#
_cell.length_a   1.000
_cell.length_b   1.000
_cell.length_c   1.000
_cell.angle_alpha   90.00
_cell.angle_beta   90.00
_cell.angle_gamma   90.00
#
_symmetry.space_group_name_H-M   'P 1'
#
loop_
_entity.id
_entity.type
_entity.pdbx_description
1 polymer ?
#
loop_
_entity_poly.entity_id
_entity_poly.type
_entity_poly.pdbx_seq_one_letter_code
_entity_poly.pdbx_strand_id
1 'polypeptide(L)'
;MMRSVTASWCVDLFVVLCPWLLFIQADRIMRNTADRQKSTITGLGVKEHSQIVAQHNRLRSRVKPMAANMQKMEWNEKLALLAEEIAASCRADLSPLHSSTFSHVGWNTHLSISGVASFSDVIDSWFEEGNDFLYLSGQCGENATCQHYTQMVWATSSQVGCAAQLCPTDGDLWEMFVCAYFPGGNWEVNGQLVMPYKSGLYCSLCTSSMSGCFRLWDHVGGLCEIPKNPCRMSCGLHGHLNVSSCKCKCEPGFTGRLCQVRCSVQCVHGHFKEEECSCLCDVGYGGAECAGESRALYSMPLCVTTVCTSCAAIQLYSSSESEIHLEHPPEVGFTTWKVRRSSPTPT
;
A
#
# COMPACT_ATOMS: atom_id res chain seq x y z
N MET A 1 96.65 44.66 15.02
CA MET A 1 96.25 45.35 16.26
C MET A 1 94.78 45.04 16.54
N MET A 2 94.49 44.69 17.80
CA MET A 2 93.20 44.48 18.51
C MET A 2 91.99 45.28 17.96
N ARG A 3 90.70 44.89 18.10
CA ARG A 3 90.00 43.96 19.03
C ARG A 3 88.55 43.73 18.54
N SER A 4 88.00 42.58 18.95
CA SER A 4 86.56 42.21 18.97
C SER A 4 85.78 42.96 20.06
N VAL A 5 84.46 43.16 19.89
CA VAL A 5 83.43 43.06 20.96
C VAL A 5 82.05 42.71 20.37
N THR A 6 81.40 41.68 20.94
CA THR A 6 79.97 41.34 20.82
C THR A 6 79.25 41.61 22.15
N ALA A 7 77.97 42.03 22.14
CA ALA A 7 77.10 42.00 23.34
C ALA A 7 75.59 42.04 23.02
N SER A 8 74.96 40.85 22.95
CA SER A 8 73.87 40.31 23.81
C SER A 8 72.79 41.18 24.53
N TRP A 9 71.50 40.93 24.18
CA TRP A 9 70.21 40.74 24.96
C TRP A 9 69.81 41.77 26.08
N CYS A 10 68.56 42.19 26.41
CA CYS A 10 67.12 41.79 26.32
C CYS A 10 66.28 43.11 26.15
N VAL A 11 64.95 43.22 25.98
CA VAL A 11 63.81 42.93 26.90
C VAL A 11 62.46 43.29 26.19
N ASP A 12 61.50 42.36 26.20
CA ASP A 12 60.02 42.41 26.33
C ASP A 12 58.98 43.23 25.46
N LEU A 13 57.86 42.51 25.21
CA LEU A 13 56.43 42.83 25.49
C LEU A 13 55.41 43.20 24.34
N PHE A 14 54.40 42.31 24.18
CA PHE A 14 52.99 42.37 23.68
C PHE A 14 52.62 42.86 22.24
N VAL A 15 52.16 41.98 21.33
CA VAL A 15 50.75 41.57 20.98
C VAL A 15 49.99 42.64 20.16
N VAL A 16 49.55 42.36 18.91
CA VAL A 16 48.14 42.06 18.54
C VAL A 16 48.04 41.71 17.03
N LEU A 17 47.46 40.53 16.75
CA LEU A 17 46.59 40.07 15.63
C LEU A 17 47.05 40.03 14.16
N CYS A 18 47.18 38.81 13.63
CA CYS A 18 46.54 38.43 12.36
C CYS A 18 46.35 36.89 12.24
N PRO A 19 45.17 36.32 12.52
CA PRO A 19 44.90 34.89 12.29
C PRO A 19 44.11 34.70 10.99
N TRP A 20 44.76 34.93 9.85
CA TRP A 20 44.16 34.68 8.52
C TRP A 20 44.80 33.49 7.77
N LEU A 21 45.48 32.58 8.49
CA LEU A 21 46.11 31.41 7.88
C LEU A 21 45.79 30.06 8.55
N LEU A 22 44.89 30.01 9.55
CA LEU A 22 44.49 28.73 10.17
C LEU A 22 43.14 28.18 9.68
N PHE A 23 42.42 28.88 8.80
CA PHE A 23 41.09 28.44 8.35
C PHE A 23 41.06 27.59 7.06
N ILE A 24 42.20 27.28 6.42
CA ILE A 24 42.20 26.48 5.18
C ILE A 24 42.66 25.02 5.39
N GLN A 25 43.21 24.67 6.57
CA GLN A 25 43.61 23.28 6.86
C GLN A 25 42.60 22.48 7.70
N ALA A 26 41.61 23.14 8.33
CA ALA A 26 40.58 22.43 9.10
C ALA A 26 39.50 21.76 8.21
N ASP A 27 39.19 22.34 7.05
CA ASP A 27 38.13 21.84 6.15
C ASP A 27 38.55 20.67 5.24
N ARG A 28 39.85 20.34 5.18
CA ARG A 28 40.37 19.22 4.37
C ARG A 28 40.68 17.98 5.21
N ILE A 29 40.81 18.12 6.54
CA ILE A 29 41.07 17.00 7.44
C ILE A 29 39.76 16.36 7.94
N MET A 30 38.67 17.13 8.05
CA MET A 30 37.36 16.61 8.47
C MET A 30 36.55 15.90 7.37
N ARG A 31 37.00 15.94 6.10
CA ARG A 31 36.37 15.19 5.00
C ARG A 31 36.84 13.75 4.85
N ASN A 32 38.01 13.40 5.41
CA ASN A 32 38.58 12.05 5.27
C ASN A 32 38.33 11.13 6.48
N THR A 33 37.73 11.63 7.56
CA THR A 33 37.38 10.82 8.75
C THR A 33 35.92 10.38 8.77
N ALA A 34 35.04 11.05 8.04
CA ALA A 34 33.64 10.64 7.88
C ALA A 34 33.46 9.38 7.00
N ASP A 35 34.48 8.96 6.26
CA ASP A 35 34.47 7.74 5.43
C ASP A 35 35.22 6.55 6.08
N ARG A 36 35.93 6.78 7.19
CA ARG A 36 36.74 5.74 7.87
C ARG A 36 36.18 5.27 9.21
N GLN A 37 34.98 5.70 9.54
CA GLN A 37 34.24 5.23 10.72
C GLN A 37 32.81 4.84 10.33
N LYS A 38 32.68 4.10 9.22
CA LYS A 38 31.55 3.17 9.06
C LYS A 38 31.76 2.08 10.11
N SER A 39 31.08 2.29 11.23
CA SER A 39 30.97 1.37 12.36
C SER A 39 30.84 -0.07 11.90
N THR A 40 31.40 -0.97 12.69
CA THR A 40 31.41 -2.43 12.65
C THR A 40 29.99 -3.04 12.78
N ILE A 41 29.03 -2.52 12.02
CA ILE A 41 27.65 -2.96 11.87
C ILE A 41 27.32 -2.77 10.38
N THR A 42 27.46 -3.82 9.59
CA THR A 42 26.95 -3.87 8.22
C THR A 42 25.43 -4.05 8.25
N GLY A 43 24.71 -3.05 8.77
CA GLY A 43 23.26 -3.01 8.67
C GLY A 43 22.84 -2.62 7.25
N LEU A 44 21.83 -3.30 6.71
CA LEU A 44 21.15 -2.87 5.49
C LEU A 44 20.45 -1.53 5.79
N GLY A 45 20.59 -0.55 4.91
CA GLY A 45 19.91 0.73 5.05
C GLY A 45 18.55 0.75 4.34
N VAL A 46 17.80 1.83 4.50
CA VAL A 46 16.48 2.04 3.86
C VAL A 46 16.53 1.91 2.34
N LYS A 47 17.67 2.30 1.74
CA LYS A 47 17.90 2.15 0.29
C LYS A 47 17.98 0.67 -0.08
N GLU A 48 18.78 -0.09 0.65
CA GLU A 48 18.95 -1.53 0.48
C GLU A 48 17.62 -2.27 0.71
N HIS A 49 16.84 -1.90 1.72
CA HIS A 49 15.50 -2.45 1.98
C HIS A 49 14.61 -2.34 0.72
N SER A 50 14.60 -1.15 0.11
CA SER A 50 13.83 -0.87 -1.10
C SER A 50 14.34 -1.67 -2.30
N GLN A 51 15.66 -1.83 -2.43
CA GLN A 51 16.28 -2.61 -3.51
C GLN A 51 15.96 -4.10 -3.39
N ILE A 52 16.04 -4.66 -2.18
CA ILE A 52 15.70 -6.06 -1.90
C ILE A 52 14.25 -6.35 -2.30
N VAL A 53 13.31 -5.51 -1.85
CA VAL A 53 11.88 -5.67 -2.18
C VAL A 53 11.63 -5.52 -3.69
N ALA A 54 12.29 -4.54 -4.33
CA ALA A 54 12.17 -4.34 -5.77
C ALA A 54 12.68 -5.55 -6.56
N GLN A 55 13.81 -6.14 -6.16
CA GLN A 55 14.38 -7.32 -6.79
C GLN A 55 13.47 -8.54 -6.62
N HIS A 56 12.98 -8.80 -5.40
CA HIS A 56 12.01 -9.87 -5.13
C HIS A 56 10.77 -9.74 -6.01
N ASN A 57 10.16 -8.55 -6.07
CA ASN A 57 8.97 -8.31 -6.88
C ASN A 57 9.25 -8.48 -8.39
N ARG A 58 10.41 -8.00 -8.87
CA ARG A 58 10.82 -8.22 -10.27
C ARG A 58 10.91 -9.71 -10.59
N LEU A 59 11.56 -10.49 -9.74
CA LEU A 59 11.74 -11.94 -9.94
C LEU A 59 10.40 -12.69 -9.84
N ARG A 60 9.59 -12.40 -8.81
CA ARG A 60 8.23 -12.97 -8.62
C ARG A 60 7.30 -12.71 -9.80
N SER A 61 7.43 -11.57 -10.47
CA SER A 61 6.61 -11.24 -11.64
C SER A 61 6.97 -12.01 -12.92
N ARG A 62 8.13 -12.70 -12.92
CA ARG A 62 8.74 -13.33 -14.11
C ARG A 62 8.85 -14.85 -14.01
N VAL A 63 8.24 -15.46 -12.99
CA VAL A 63 8.25 -16.92 -12.80
C VAL A 63 7.66 -17.66 -14.01
N LYS A 64 8.14 -18.89 -14.21
CA LYS A 64 7.65 -19.81 -15.23
C LYS A 64 7.22 -21.12 -14.55
N PRO A 65 5.98 -21.61 -14.79
CA PRO A 65 4.90 -20.95 -15.54
C PRO A 65 4.42 -19.65 -14.89
N MET A 66 3.67 -18.84 -15.64
CA MET A 66 3.11 -17.58 -15.14
C MET A 66 2.24 -17.82 -13.90
N ALA A 67 2.30 -16.93 -12.92
CA ALA A 67 1.52 -17.03 -11.69
C ALA A 67 0.25 -16.18 -11.73
N ALA A 68 -0.90 -16.78 -11.43
CA ALA A 68 -2.20 -16.13 -11.41
C ALA A 68 -2.50 -15.37 -10.11
N ASN A 69 -1.87 -15.76 -9.00
CA ASN A 69 -2.19 -15.30 -7.65
C ASN A 69 -0.97 -14.75 -6.87
N MET A 70 0.12 -14.43 -7.54
CA MET A 70 1.37 -14.01 -6.89
C MET A 70 1.20 -12.66 -6.21
N GLN A 71 1.31 -12.60 -4.87
CA GLN A 71 1.17 -11.33 -4.16
C GLN A 71 2.43 -10.47 -4.28
N LYS A 72 2.22 -9.15 -4.36
CA LYS A 72 3.28 -8.16 -4.25
C LYS A 72 3.84 -8.18 -2.83
N MET A 73 5.16 -8.14 -2.75
CA MET A 73 5.91 -8.15 -1.50
C MET A 73 6.21 -6.72 -1.04
N GLU A 74 6.11 -6.47 0.26
CA GLU A 74 6.46 -5.21 0.91
C GLU A 74 7.49 -5.45 2.03
N TRP A 75 8.25 -4.41 2.40
CA TRP A 75 9.19 -4.49 3.51
C TRP A 75 8.44 -4.56 4.85
N ASN A 76 8.92 -5.37 5.77
CA ASN A 76 8.43 -5.42 7.16
C ASN A 76 9.60 -5.33 8.15
N GLU A 77 9.64 -4.24 8.91
CA GLU A 77 10.70 -3.98 9.89
C GLU A 77 10.76 -5.03 11.02
N LYS A 78 9.63 -5.61 11.43
CA LYS A 78 9.62 -6.68 12.44
C LYS A 78 10.29 -7.95 11.90
N LEU A 79 10.11 -8.26 10.61
CA LEU A 79 10.80 -9.38 9.98
C LEU A 79 12.30 -9.11 9.84
N ALA A 80 12.70 -7.86 9.56
CA ALA A 80 14.10 -7.47 9.47
C ALA A 80 14.82 -7.65 10.82
N LEU A 81 14.18 -7.27 11.93
CA LEU A 81 14.69 -7.49 13.28
C LEU A 81 14.88 -8.99 13.59
N LEU A 82 13.94 -9.85 13.16
CA LEU A 82 14.09 -11.28 13.33
C LEU A 82 15.22 -11.86 12.46
N ALA A 83 15.39 -11.36 11.23
CA ALA A 83 16.49 -11.74 10.37
C ALA A 83 17.85 -11.31 10.97
N GLU A 84 17.91 -10.13 11.61
CA GLU A 84 19.10 -9.61 12.30
C GLU A 84 19.50 -10.52 13.47
N GLU A 85 18.54 -10.99 14.27
CA GLU A 85 18.80 -11.93 15.37
C GLU A 85 19.46 -13.24 14.88
N ILE A 86 19.01 -13.77 13.75
CA ILE A 86 19.60 -14.97 13.14
C ILE A 86 20.96 -14.65 12.54
N ALA A 87 21.09 -13.56 11.80
CA ALA A 87 22.35 -13.17 11.18
C ALA A 87 23.45 -12.95 12.25
N ALA A 88 23.09 -12.35 13.39
CA ALA A 88 23.96 -12.16 14.55
C ALA A 88 24.51 -13.46 15.15
N SER A 89 23.82 -14.58 14.95
CA SER A 89 24.30 -15.89 15.44
C SER A 89 25.50 -16.43 14.65
N CYS A 90 25.71 -15.93 13.43
CA CYS A 90 26.76 -16.39 12.52
C CYS A 90 26.76 -17.91 12.26
N ARG A 91 25.59 -18.55 12.37
CA ARG A 91 25.40 -19.99 12.15
C ARG A 91 24.27 -20.22 11.17
N ALA A 92 24.56 -20.88 10.05
CA ALA A 92 23.57 -21.16 9.02
C ALA A 92 22.50 -22.18 9.47
N ASP A 93 22.84 -23.04 10.44
CA ASP A 93 22.02 -24.19 10.85
C ASP A 93 20.98 -23.87 11.94
N LEU A 94 20.89 -22.61 12.40
CA LEU A 94 19.94 -22.25 13.44
C LEU A 94 18.56 -22.00 12.85
N SER A 95 17.64 -22.93 13.13
CA SER A 95 16.20 -22.64 13.05
C SER A 95 15.85 -21.66 14.17
N PRO A 96 15.25 -20.50 13.86
CA PRO A 96 14.92 -19.50 14.87
C PRO A 96 13.92 -20.05 15.89
N LEU A 97 14.11 -19.65 17.15
CA LEU A 97 13.09 -19.89 18.19
C LEU A 97 11.77 -19.27 17.74
N HIS A 98 10.67 -20.00 17.92
CA HIS A 98 9.31 -19.53 17.64
C HIS A 98 9.05 -18.16 18.27
N SER A 99 9.12 -17.09 17.47
CA SER A 99 8.75 -15.74 17.89
C SER A 99 7.23 -15.64 18.02
N SER A 100 6.75 -15.23 19.19
CA SER A 100 5.34 -15.29 19.61
C SER A 100 4.37 -14.34 18.88
N THR A 101 4.82 -13.64 17.82
CA THR A 101 3.97 -12.70 17.04
C THR A 101 3.56 -13.23 15.67
N PHE A 102 4.32 -14.14 15.06
CA PHE A 102 4.04 -14.69 13.74
C PHE A 102 3.86 -16.20 13.83
N SER A 103 2.73 -16.72 13.36
CA SER A 103 2.43 -18.16 13.46
C SER A 103 3.36 -19.03 12.62
N HIS A 104 3.83 -18.52 11.47
CA HIS A 104 4.77 -19.21 10.58
C HIS A 104 5.58 -18.19 9.77
N VAL A 105 6.89 -18.13 10.03
CA VAL A 105 7.86 -17.29 9.29
C VAL A 105 8.75 -18.22 8.47
N GLY A 106 8.95 -17.87 7.20
CA GLY A 106 9.85 -18.58 6.30
C GLY A 106 11.22 -17.92 6.26
N TRP A 107 12.25 -18.66 5.87
CA TRP A 107 13.65 -18.23 5.97
C TRP A 107 14.44 -18.61 4.74
N ASN A 108 15.23 -17.67 4.24
CA ASN A 108 16.36 -17.96 3.36
C ASN A 108 17.63 -17.45 4.04
N THR A 109 18.69 -18.24 3.99
CA THR A 109 20.00 -17.89 4.56
C THR A 109 21.10 -18.11 3.52
N HIS A 110 22.14 -17.31 3.59
CA HIS A 110 23.33 -17.47 2.78
C HIS A 110 24.55 -17.07 3.60
N LEU A 111 25.61 -17.86 3.51
CA LEU A 111 26.87 -17.60 4.18
C LEU A 111 27.97 -17.66 3.13
N SER A 112 28.71 -16.57 2.97
CA SER A 112 29.80 -16.48 2.00
C SER A 112 30.96 -15.67 2.58
N ILE A 113 32.12 -15.72 1.92
CA ILE A 113 33.23 -14.85 2.28
C ILE A 113 32.82 -13.40 2.02
N SER A 114 33.06 -12.51 2.98
CA SER A 114 32.66 -11.11 2.88
C SER A 114 33.24 -10.45 1.64
N GLY A 115 32.37 -9.78 0.88
CA GLY A 115 32.74 -9.09 -0.35
C GLY A 115 32.78 -9.95 -1.62
N VAL A 116 32.54 -11.27 -1.53
CA VAL A 116 32.46 -12.15 -2.71
C VAL A 116 31.12 -12.03 -3.44
N ALA A 117 30.02 -11.85 -2.70
CA ALA A 117 28.68 -11.70 -3.26
C ALA A 117 27.98 -10.51 -2.59
N SER A 118 27.28 -9.70 -3.39
CA SER A 118 26.34 -8.72 -2.83
C SER A 118 25.01 -9.39 -2.47
N PHE A 119 24.17 -8.72 -1.68
CA PHE A 119 22.80 -9.21 -1.44
C PHE A 119 22.02 -9.43 -2.74
N SER A 120 22.31 -8.66 -3.79
CA SER A 120 21.68 -8.80 -5.09
C SER A 120 22.06 -10.13 -5.74
N ASP A 121 23.35 -10.47 -5.72
CA ASP A 121 23.87 -11.72 -6.28
C ASP A 121 23.30 -12.93 -5.51
N VAL A 122 23.19 -12.81 -4.19
CA VAL A 122 22.59 -13.86 -3.35
C VAL A 122 21.11 -14.08 -3.70
N ILE A 123 20.32 -13.01 -3.81
CA ILE A 123 18.89 -13.10 -4.18
C ILE A 123 18.72 -13.71 -5.58
N ASP A 124 19.59 -13.34 -6.53
CA ASP A 124 19.56 -13.93 -7.88
C ASP A 124 19.92 -15.43 -7.81
N SER A 125 20.93 -15.81 -7.03
CA SER A 125 21.32 -17.23 -6.86
C SER A 125 20.19 -18.09 -6.26
N TRP A 126 19.47 -17.57 -5.26
CA TRP A 126 18.31 -18.24 -4.69
C TRP A 126 17.18 -18.41 -5.70
N PHE A 127 17.01 -17.46 -6.63
CA PHE A 127 16.01 -17.57 -7.69
C PHE A 127 16.42 -18.55 -8.79
N GLU A 128 17.73 -18.64 -9.10
CA GLU A 128 18.28 -19.54 -10.11
C GLU A 128 18.10 -21.03 -9.77
N GLU A 129 17.94 -21.38 -8.50
CA GLU A 129 17.48 -22.71 -8.07
C GLU A 129 16.17 -23.14 -8.78
N GLY A 130 15.35 -22.19 -9.21
CA GLY A 130 14.14 -22.45 -9.99
C GLY A 130 14.39 -23.11 -11.35
N ASN A 131 15.62 -23.11 -11.86
CA ASN A 131 15.99 -23.85 -13.07
C ASN A 131 15.90 -25.37 -12.89
N ASP A 132 16.10 -25.85 -11.65
CA ASP A 132 16.00 -27.27 -11.28
C ASP A 132 14.63 -27.63 -10.67
N PHE A 133 13.72 -26.65 -10.52
CA PHE A 133 12.38 -26.88 -9.96
C PHE A 133 11.36 -27.31 -11.03
N LEU A 134 10.87 -28.53 -10.95
CA LEU A 134 9.85 -29.08 -11.83
C LEU A 134 8.44 -28.70 -11.33
N TYR A 135 7.91 -27.59 -11.84
CA TYR A 135 6.62 -27.06 -11.39
C TYR A 135 5.45 -28.07 -11.52
N LEU A 136 5.40 -28.91 -12.57
CA LEU A 136 4.26 -29.84 -12.74
C LEU A 136 4.21 -30.93 -11.66
N SER A 137 5.37 -31.37 -11.17
CA SER A 137 5.47 -32.40 -10.12
C SER A 137 5.66 -31.80 -8.73
N GLY A 138 6.01 -30.51 -8.62
CA GLY A 138 6.38 -29.86 -7.37
C GLY A 138 7.70 -30.39 -6.78
N GLN A 139 8.54 -31.00 -7.61
CA GLN A 139 9.79 -31.64 -7.19
C GLN A 139 11.00 -30.79 -7.59
N CYS A 140 12.03 -30.82 -6.75
CA CYS A 140 13.35 -30.34 -7.13
C CYS A 140 14.11 -31.43 -7.87
N GLY A 141 15.00 -31.05 -8.78
CA GLY A 141 15.90 -31.98 -9.47
C GLY A 141 16.73 -32.84 -8.51
N GLU A 142 17.17 -34.00 -8.99
CA GLU A 142 18.04 -34.87 -8.20
C GLU A 142 19.35 -34.15 -7.86
N ASN A 143 19.74 -34.20 -6.57
CA ASN A 143 20.91 -33.50 -6.02
C ASN A 143 20.89 -31.97 -6.18
N ALA A 144 19.72 -31.36 -6.40
CA ALA A 144 19.55 -29.90 -6.45
C ALA A 144 18.87 -29.37 -5.18
N THR A 145 19.01 -28.07 -4.95
CA THR A 145 18.33 -27.33 -3.88
C THR A 145 17.33 -26.37 -4.53
N CYS A 146 16.08 -26.36 -4.07
CA CYS A 146 15.04 -25.46 -4.57
C CYS A 146 14.31 -24.69 -3.47
N GLN A 147 14.68 -24.90 -2.20
CA GLN A 147 13.95 -24.37 -1.05
C GLN A 147 13.99 -22.84 -0.99
N HIS A 148 15.09 -22.22 -1.41
CA HIS A 148 15.20 -20.77 -1.43
C HIS A 148 14.33 -20.18 -2.53
N TYR A 149 14.36 -20.79 -3.73
CA TYR A 149 13.48 -20.40 -4.83
C TYR A 149 12.02 -20.49 -4.43
N THR A 150 11.55 -21.63 -3.94
CA THR A 150 10.13 -21.84 -3.62
C THR A 150 9.64 -20.87 -2.55
N GLN A 151 10.47 -20.51 -1.57
CA GLN A 151 10.16 -19.46 -0.61
C GLN A 151 10.06 -18.08 -1.27
N MET A 152 11.03 -17.70 -2.12
CA MET A 152 11.00 -16.41 -2.82
C MET A 152 9.76 -16.25 -3.69
N VAL A 153 9.31 -17.33 -4.33
CA VAL A 153 8.14 -17.34 -5.23
C VAL A 153 6.86 -17.83 -4.56
N TRP A 154 6.82 -17.88 -3.23
CA TRP A 154 5.64 -18.30 -2.50
C TRP A 154 4.54 -17.22 -2.61
N ALA A 155 3.41 -17.56 -3.23
CA ALA A 155 2.38 -16.62 -3.64
C ALA A 155 1.85 -15.78 -2.48
N THR A 156 1.68 -16.39 -1.30
CA THR A 156 1.11 -15.70 -0.14
C THR A 156 2.13 -14.93 0.69
N SER A 157 3.44 -15.18 0.52
CA SER A 157 4.48 -14.44 1.23
C SER A 157 4.55 -13.01 0.68
N SER A 158 3.84 -12.10 1.33
CA SER A 158 3.66 -10.71 0.89
C SER A 158 4.52 -9.72 1.68
N GLN A 159 5.26 -10.20 2.67
CA GLN A 159 6.14 -9.38 3.50
C GLN A 159 7.51 -10.03 3.60
N VAL A 160 8.55 -9.21 3.53
CA VAL A 160 9.94 -9.63 3.71
C VAL A 160 10.70 -8.63 4.58
N GLY A 161 11.62 -9.13 5.40
CA GLY A 161 12.63 -8.32 6.06
C GLY A 161 13.93 -9.10 6.09
N CYS A 162 15.04 -8.43 5.83
CA CYS A 162 16.35 -9.07 5.71
C CYS A 162 17.39 -8.36 6.57
N ALA A 163 18.48 -9.05 6.85
CA ALA A 163 19.64 -8.52 7.55
C ALA A 163 20.93 -9.14 7.00
N ALA A 164 22.04 -8.43 7.16
CA ALA A 164 23.38 -8.90 6.87
C ALA A 164 24.25 -8.75 8.12
N GLN A 165 25.12 -9.72 8.39
CA GLN A 165 26.04 -9.69 9.51
C GLN A 165 27.42 -10.19 9.09
N LEU A 166 28.47 -9.46 9.48
CA LEU A 166 29.83 -9.94 9.36
C LEU A 166 30.16 -10.92 10.48
N CYS A 167 30.72 -12.06 10.09
CA CYS A 167 31.00 -13.22 10.93
C CYS A 167 32.51 -13.52 10.89
N PRO A 168 33.26 -13.12 11.92
CA PRO A 168 34.68 -13.48 12.02
C PRO A 168 34.81 -14.98 12.26
N THR A 169 35.60 -15.69 11.45
CA THR A 169 35.86 -17.14 11.62
C THR A 169 37.29 -17.46 11.23
N ASP A 170 38.11 -17.87 12.21
CA ASP A 170 39.47 -18.39 12.04
C ASP A 170 40.39 -17.61 11.08
N GLY A 171 40.32 -16.27 11.13
CA GLY A 171 41.17 -15.37 10.33
C GLY A 171 40.53 -14.86 9.04
N ASP A 172 39.41 -15.46 8.63
CA ASP A 172 38.59 -14.98 7.53
C ASP A 172 37.38 -14.19 8.03
N LEU A 173 36.91 -13.27 7.19
CA LEU A 173 35.69 -12.51 7.43
C LEU A 173 34.59 -13.02 6.53
N TRP A 174 33.60 -13.67 7.11
CA TRP A 174 32.42 -14.14 6.41
C TRP A 174 31.29 -13.12 6.52
N GLU A 175 30.31 -13.22 5.64
CA GLU A 175 29.08 -12.44 5.68
C GLU A 175 27.89 -13.40 5.59
N MET A 176 26.99 -13.28 6.58
CA MET A 176 25.72 -13.98 6.63
C MET A 176 24.61 -13.04 6.18
N PHE A 177 23.85 -13.43 5.16
CA PHE A 177 22.67 -12.72 4.68
C PHE A 177 21.43 -13.57 4.94
N VAL A 178 20.43 -12.98 5.62
CA VAL A 178 19.20 -13.66 6.04
C VAL A 178 18.00 -12.87 5.58
N CYS A 179 17.00 -13.53 5.02
CA CYS A 179 15.69 -12.96 4.73
C CYS A 179 14.59 -13.77 5.41
N ALA A 180 13.71 -13.07 6.13
CA ALA A 180 12.52 -13.59 6.78
C ALA A 180 11.27 -13.22 5.97
N TYR A 181 10.37 -14.18 5.76
CA TYR A 181 9.19 -14.04 4.91
C TYR A 181 7.91 -14.30 5.70
N PHE A 182 6.89 -13.47 5.50
CA PHE A 182 5.59 -13.65 6.14
C PHE A 182 4.39 -13.44 5.18
N PRO A 183 3.36 -14.30 5.28
CA PRO A 183 3.39 -15.65 5.86
C PRO A 183 4.53 -16.49 5.28
N GLY A 184 5.14 -17.35 6.11
CA GLY A 184 6.19 -18.26 5.64
C GLY A 184 5.68 -19.19 4.54
N GLY A 185 6.57 -19.61 3.64
CA GLY A 185 6.27 -20.51 2.54
C GLY A 185 6.68 -21.95 2.83
N ASN A 186 6.91 -22.72 1.76
CA ASN A 186 7.43 -24.09 1.79
C ASN A 186 6.62 -25.05 2.68
N TRP A 187 5.29 -24.95 2.61
CA TRP A 187 4.40 -25.83 3.36
C TRP A 187 4.37 -27.21 2.73
N GLU A 188 4.35 -28.24 3.57
CA GLU A 188 4.16 -29.62 3.15
C GLU A 188 2.81 -30.15 3.65
N VAL A 189 2.14 -30.93 2.80
CA VAL A 189 0.95 -31.69 3.17
C VAL A 189 1.21 -33.15 2.82
N ASN A 190 1.12 -34.05 3.80
CA ASN A 190 1.43 -35.47 3.64
C ASN A 190 2.85 -35.75 3.09
N GLY A 191 3.83 -34.93 3.47
CA GLY A 191 5.22 -35.05 3.01
C GLY A 191 5.45 -34.59 1.56
N GLN A 192 4.48 -33.89 0.96
CA GLN A 192 4.60 -33.34 -0.37
C GLN A 192 4.50 -31.81 -0.33
N LEU A 193 5.45 -31.14 -0.97
CA LEU A 193 5.50 -29.68 -1.06
C LEU A 193 4.23 -29.14 -1.73
N VAL A 194 3.57 -28.19 -1.08
CA VAL A 194 2.49 -27.42 -1.69
C VAL A 194 3.07 -26.52 -2.77
N MET A 195 2.40 -26.47 -3.93
CA MET A 195 2.83 -25.62 -5.04
C MET A 195 2.97 -24.15 -4.59
N PRO A 196 4.12 -23.49 -4.87
CA PRO A 196 4.40 -22.17 -4.33
C PRO A 196 3.41 -21.11 -4.83
N TYR A 197 2.83 -21.29 -6.01
CA TYR A 197 1.81 -20.41 -6.58
C TYR A 197 0.86 -21.20 -7.48
N LYS A 198 -0.25 -20.59 -7.90
CA LYS A 198 -1.16 -21.15 -8.91
C LYS A 198 -0.78 -20.64 -10.30
N SER A 199 -0.52 -21.56 -11.22
CA SER A 199 -0.21 -21.22 -12.61
C SER A 199 -1.43 -20.64 -13.33
N GLY A 200 -1.22 -19.61 -14.14
CA GLY A 200 -2.26 -18.99 -14.98
C GLY A 200 -1.85 -17.59 -15.44
N LEU A 201 -2.77 -16.90 -16.12
CA LEU A 201 -2.51 -15.52 -16.56
C LEU A 201 -2.24 -14.62 -15.36
N TYR A 202 -1.31 -13.68 -15.50
CA TYR A 202 -0.97 -12.76 -14.43
C TYR A 202 -2.22 -12.12 -13.82
N CYS A 203 -2.29 -12.15 -12.50
CA CYS A 203 -3.37 -11.55 -11.73
C CYS A 203 -4.79 -12.11 -11.98
N SER A 204 -4.96 -13.22 -12.71
CA SER A 204 -6.30 -13.77 -12.99
C SER A 204 -6.98 -14.36 -11.74
N LEU A 205 -6.24 -14.56 -10.66
CA LEU A 205 -6.72 -15.08 -9.38
C LEU A 205 -6.36 -14.14 -8.21
N CYS A 206 -6.22 -12.84 -8.45
CA CYS A 206 -6.22 -11.88 -7.34
C CYS A 206 -7.64 -11.79 -6.77
N THR A 207 -7.82 -12.20 -5.52
CA THR A 207 -9.13 -12.23 -4.84
C THR A 207 -9.74 -10.83 -4.74
N SER A 208 -11.03 -10.69 -4.42
CA SER A 208 -11.68 -9.38 -4.23
C SER A 208 -11.03 -8.51 -3.15
N SER A 209 -10.37 -9.13 -2.16
CA SER A 209 -9.50 -8.44 -1.19
C SER A 209 -8.23 -7.86 -1.82
N MET A 210 -7.81 -8.35 -3.00
CA MET A 210 -6.64 -7.94 -3.78
C MET A 210 -7.05 -7.51 -5.21
N SER A 211 -7.83 -6.44 -5.34
CA SER A 211 -8.38 -6.03 -6.65
C SER A 211 -7.37 -5.33 -7.59
N GLY A 212 -6.08 -5.29 -7.25
CA GLY A 212 -5.02 -4.67 -8.03
C GLY A 212 -4.13 -5.67 -8.74
N CYS A 213 -3.87 -5.43 -10.03
CA CYS A 213 -2.74 -6.05 -10.73
C CYS A 213 -1.63 -5.01 -10.88
N PHE A 214 -0.64 -5.09 -9.99
CA PHE A 214 0.55 -4.29 -10.05
C PHE A 214 1.42 -4.74 -11.22
N ARG A 215 1.74 -3.83 -12.13
CA ARG A 215 2.72 -4.05 -13.19
C ARG A 215 3.96 -3.23 -12.89
N LEU A 216 5.13 -3.83 -13.06
CA LEU A 216 6.39 -3.08 -13.03
C LEU A 216 6.48 -2.15 -14.24
N TRP A 217 7.42 -1.21 -14.19
CA TRP A 217 7.64 -0.17 -15.20
C TRP A 217 7.90 -0.71 -16.62
N ASP A 218 8.39 -1.93 -16.74
CA ASP A 218 8.61 -2.63 -18.01
C ASP A 218 7.34 -3.23 -18.61
N HIS A 219 6.20 -3.13 -17.91
CA HIS A 219 4.90 -3.71 -18.28
C HIS A 219 4.90 -5.23 -18.48
N VAL A 220 5.94 -5.92 -18.00
CA VAL A 220 6.05 -7.38 -18.05
C VAL A 220 5.67 -7.96 -16.69
N GLY A 221 4.88 -9.03 -16.69
CA GLY A 221 4.43 -9.67 -15.47
C GLY A 221 3.21 -8.99 -14.82
N GLY A 222 2.88 -9.47 -13.62
CA GLY A 222 1.86 -8.88 -12.78
C GLY A 222 1.85 -9.50 -11.39
N LEU A 223 1.66 -8.68 -10.38
CA LEU A 223 1.55 -9.09 -8.98
C LEU A 223 0.21 -8.63 -8.42
N CYS A 224 -0.45 -9.51 -7.68
CA CYS A 224 -1.64 -9.16 -6.91
C CYS A 224 -1.26 -8.16 -5.82
N GLU A 225 -1.87 -6.99 -5.84
CA GLU A 225 -1.77 -6.01 -4.76
C GLU A 225 -3.15 -5.67 -4.24
N ILE A 226 -3.21 -5.41 -2.93
CA ILE A 226 -4.33 -4.68 -2.35
C ILE A 226 -4.02 -3.22 -2.60
N PRO A 227 -4.78 -2.50 -3.44
CA PRO A 227 -4.54 -1.08 -3.59
C PRO A 227 -4.72 -0.43 -2.21
N LYS A 228 -3.76 0.39 -1.76
CA LYS A 228 -3.91 1.17 -0.51
C LYS A 228 -5.22 1.96 -0.47
N ASN A 229 -5.73 2.29 -1.66
CA ASN A 229 -7.06 2.83 -1.88
C ASN A 229 -7.79 1.99 -2.95
N PRO A 230 -8.55 0.96 -2.57
CA PRO A 230 -9.22 0.08 -3.52
C PRO A 230 -10.32 0.81 -4.31
N CYS A 231 -10.80 1.95 -3.82
CA CYS A 231 -11.79 2.78 -4.48
C CYS A 231 -11.22 3.64 -5.61
N ARG A 232 -9.89 3.75 -5.72
CA ARG A 232 -9.19 4.60 -6.71
C ARG A 232 -9.72 6.05 -6.74
N MET A 233 -10.11 6.58 -5.58
CA MET A 233 -10.57 7.97 -5.42
C MET A 233 -10.22 8.51 -4.03
N SER A 234 -9.93 9.80 -3.92
CA SER A 234 -9.71 10.47 -2.64
C SER A 234 -10.80 11.50 -2.40
N CYS A 235 -11.22 11.64 -1.15
CA CYS A 235 -12.06 12.76 -0.75
C CYS A 235 -11.22 14.04 -0.72
N GLY A 236 -11.89 15.19 -0.83
CA GLY A 236 -11.30 16.49 -0.59
C GLY A 236 -10.89 16.66 0.88
N LEU A 237 -10.33 17.82 1.21
CA LEU A 237 -9.75 18.10 2.54
C LEU A 237 -10.72 17.84 3.70
N HIS A 238 -12.03 18.00 3.45
CA HIS A 238 -13.11 17.90 4.44
C HIS A 238 -13.93 16.61 4.29
N GLY A 239 -13.31 15.53 3.84
CA GLY A 239 -14.00 14.26 3.64
C GLY A 239 -13.17 13.05 4.03
N HIS A 240 -13.85 12.05 4.58
CA HIS A 240 -13.28 10.74 4.90
C HIS A 240 -13.83 9.68 3.95
N LEU A 241 -12.93 8.95 3.27
CA LEU A 241 -13.32 7.87 2.37
C LEU A 241 -13.77 6.65 3.16
N ASN A 242 -15.02 6.26 2.98
CA ASN A 242 -15.49 4.95 3.40
C ASN A 242 -15.06 3.92 2.36
N VAL A 243 -14.06 3.10 2.70
CA VAL A 243 -13.43 2.14 1.78
C VAL A 243 -14.36 0.97 1.39
N SER A 244 -15.34 0.62 2.23
CA SER A 244 -16.27 -0.48 1.93
C SER A 244 -17.38 -0.09 0.95
N SER A 245 -17.81 1.18 0.98
CA SER A 245 -18.84 1.71 0.07
C SER A 245 -18.26 2.57 -1.07
N CYS A 246 -16.98 2.92 -1.00
CA CYS A 246 -16.31 3.87 -1.90
C CYS A 246 -17.05 5.20 -2.04
N LYS A 247 -17.51 5.74 -0.90
CA LYS A 247 -18.16 7.05 -0.78
C LYS A 247 -17.43 7.93 0.21
N CYS A 248 -17.41 9.24 -0.05
CA CYS A 248 -16.89 10.22 0.89
C CYS A 248 -17.96 10.59 1.91
N LYS A 249 -17.65 10.46 3.19
CA LYS A 249 -18.40 11.07 4.28
C LYS A 249 -17.84 12.48 4.48
N CYS A 250 -18.67 13.49 4.27
CA CYS A 250 -18.26 14.88 4.41
C CYS A 250 -18.36 15.33 5.85
N GLU A 251 -17.43 16.20 6.25
CA GLU A 251 -17.54 17.00 7.46
C GLU A 251 -18.74 17.97 7.35
N PRO A 252 -19.27 18.44 8.49
CA PRO A 252 -20.39 19.38 8.50
C PRO A 252 -20.08 20.63 7.66
N GLY A 253 -21.07 21.12 6.90
CA GLY A 253 -20.89 22.28 6.03
C GLY A 253 -20.17 21.98 4.70
N PHE A 254 -19.88 20.71 4.39
CA PHE A 254 -19.34 20.29 3.09
C PHE A 254 -20.23 19.24 2.42
N THR A 255 -20.32 19.31 1.10
CA THR A 255 -21.13 18.43 0.26
C THR A 255 -20.44 18.11 -1.07
N GLY A 256 -21.11 17.33 -1.90
CA GLY A 256 -20.61 16.83 -3.16
C GLY A 256 -19.93 15.47 -3.04
N ARG A 257 -19.74 14.80 -4.18
CA ARG A 257 -19.21 13.43 -4.24
C ARG A 257 -17.87 13.23 -3.53
N LEU A 258 -17.03 14.25 -3.52
CA LEU A 258 -15.70 14.26 -2.91
C LEU A 258 -15.62 15.28 -1.77
N CYS A 259 -16.74 15.77 -1.23
CA CYS A 259 -16.75 16.80 -0.18
C CYS A 259 -16.01 18.10 -0.57
N GLN A 260 -16.07 18.44 -1.86
CA GLN A 260 -15.36 19.57 -2.43
C GLN A 260 -16.15 20.88 -2.41
N VAL A 261 -17.45 20.82 -2.12
CA VAL A 261 -18.34 21.98 -2.15
C VAL A 261 -18.65 22.40 -0.72
N ARG A 262 -18.37 23.66 -0.37
CA ARG A 262 -18.80 24.24 0.90
C ARG A 262 -20.26 24.65 0.80
N CYS A 263 -21.05 24.30 1.79
CA CYS A 263 -22.45 24.66 1.84
C CYS A 263 -22.61 26.15 2.15
N SER A 264 -23.43 26.84 1.36
CA SER A 264 -23.59 28.31 1.43
C SER A 264 -25.03 28.73 1.15
N VAL A 265 -25.99 28.03 1.75
CA VAL A 265 -27.41 28.35 1.59
C VAL A 265 -27.77 29.47 2.55
N GLN A 266 -28.46 30.50 2.06
CA GLN A 266 -29.05 31.55 2.90
C GLN A 266 -30.51 31.21 3.18
N CYS A 267 -30.85 30.99 4.45
CA CYS A 267 -32.22 30.72 4.86
C CYS A 267 -32.93 32.05 5.12
N VAL A 268 -33.98 32.36 4.37
CA VAL A 268 -34.71 33.64 4.47
C VAL A 268 -35.55 33.67 5.76
N HIS A 269 -36.39 32.66 5.96
CA HIS A 269 -37.24 32.47 7.14
C HIS A 269 -36.96 31.13 7.81
N GLY A 270 -35.77 31.02 8.41
CA GLY A 270 -35.34 29.82 9.10
C GLY A 270 -33.88 29.88 9.51
N HIS A 271 -33.34 28.75 9.97
CA HIS A 271 -31.94 28.62 10.32
C HIS A 271 -31.23 27.58 9.47
N PHE A 272 -29.96 27.83 9.17
CA PHE A 272 -29.13 26.92 8.39
C PHE A 272 -28.62 25.78 9.28
N LYS A 273 -28.79 24.55 8.82
CA LYS A 273 -28.28 23.34 9.48
C LYS A 273 -27.06 22.84 8.73
N GLU A 274 -25.88 23.10 9.29
CA GLU A 274 -24.59 22.79 8.66
C GLU A 274 -24.40 21.30 8.36
N GLU A 275 -24.89 20.43 9.25
CA GLU A 275 -24.79 18.96 9.14
C GLU A 275 -25.52 18.37 7.93
N GLU A 276 -26.63 18.98 7.53
CA GLU A 276 -27.48 18.51 6.42
C GLU A 276 -27.39 19.41 5.20
N CYS A 277 -26.65 20.53 5.30
CA CYS A 277 -26.58 21.57 4.30
C CYS A 277 -27.97 22.02 3.81
N SER A 278 -28.89 22.17 4.75
CA SER A 278 -30.30 22.47 4.51
C SER A 278 -30.78 23.59 5.41
N CYS A 279 -31.89 24.24 5.02
CA CYS A 279 -32.57 25.20 5.88
C CYS A 279 -33.69 24.51 6.66
N LEU A 280 -33.73 24.74 7.97
CA LEU A 280 -34.92 24.43 8.77
C LEU A 280 -35.81 25.67 8.79
N CYS A 281 -36.97 25.58 8.13
CA CYS A 281 -37.88 26.71 7.97
C CYS A 281 -38.71 26.96 9.22
N ASP A 282 -38.99 28.24 9.49
CA ASP A 282 -39.94 28.66 10.49
C ASP A 282 -41.38 28.25 10.09
N VAL A 283 -42.27 28.16 11.08
CA VAL A 283 -43.67 27.76 10.86
C VAL A 283 -44.34 28.71 9.86
N GLY A 284 -44.88 28.15 8.78
CA GLY A 284 -45.52 28.94 7.71
C GLY A 284 -44.62 29.23 6.51
N TYR A 285 -43.37 28.76 6.51
CA TYR A 285 -42.44 28.87 5.38
C TYR A 285 -41.94 27.50 4.91
N GLY A 286 -41.61 27.39 3.62
CA GLY A 286 -41.13 26.15 3.00
C GLY A 286 -40.25 26.38 1.77
N GLY A 287 -39.70 25.28 1.25
CA GLY A 287 -38.72 25.29 0.16
C GLY A 287 -37.27 25.24 0.65
N ALA A 288 -36.31 25.06 -0.27
CA ALA A 288 -34.90 24.84 0.08
C ALA A 288 -34.22 26.01 0.82
N GLU A 289 -34.70 27.24 0.59
CA GLU A 289 -34.20 28.48 1.20
C GLU A 289 -35.21 29.11 2.19
N CYS A 290 -36.33 28.43 2.45
CA CYS A 290 -37.44 28.96 3.27
C CYS A 290 -38.00 30.31 2.80
N ALA A 291 -37.94 30.58 1.48
CA ALA A 291 -38.43 31.81 0.89
C ALA A 291 -39.92 31.77 0.50
N GLY A 292 -40.51 30.56 0.41
CA GLY A 292 -41.92 30.41 0.05
C GLY A 292 -42.82 30.41 1.28
N GLU A 293 -43.88 31.22 1.29
CA GLU A 293 -44.95 31.08 2.27
C GLU A 293 -45.65 29.73 2.06
N SER A 294 -45.48 28.81 3.00
CA SER A 294 -46.34 27.64 3.10
C SER A 294 -47.66 28.11 3.71
N ARG A 295 -48.63 28.46 2.87
CA ARG A 295 -50.01 28.68 3.35
C ARG A 295 -50.50 27.39 3.99
N ALA A 296 -50.42 27.32 5.31
CA ALA A 296 -51.29 26.45 6.07
C ALA A 296 -52.71 26.88 5.72
N LEU A 297 -53.42 26.05 4.95
CA LEU A 297 -54.86 26.17 4.77
C LEU A 297 -55.49 25.93 6.15
N TYR A 298 -55.46 26.95 7.00
CA TYR A 298 -56.34 27.04 8.16
C TYR A 298 -57.75 27.11 7.60
N SER A 299 -58.44 25.96 7.63
CA SER A 299 -59.87 25.86 7.44
C SER A 299 -60.58 26.70 8.50
N MET A 300 -60.74 28.00 8.25
CA MET A 300 -61.70 28.85 8.96
C MET A 300 -63.08 28.55 8.39
N PRO A 301 -64.08 28.18 9.21
CA PRO A 301 -65.42 27.87 8.72
C PRO A 301 -66.11 29.15 8.27
N LEU A 302 -66.29 29.29 6.96
CA LEU A 302 -67.23 30.26 6.39
C LEU A 302 -68.65 29.84 6.79
N CYS A 303 -69.24 30.60 7.72
CA CYS A 303 -70.69 30.64 7.89
C CYS A 303 -71.32 31.10 6.57
N VAL A 304 -71.92 30.15 5.84
CA VAL A 304 -72.93 30.44 4.82
C VAL A 304 -74.16 29.63 5.17
N THR A 305 -75.13 30.32 5.75
CA THR A 305 -76.51 29.85 5.82
C THR A 305 -77.04 29.64 4.40
N THR A 306 -77.41 28.41 4.06
CA THR A 306 -78.77 27.96 3.68
C THR A 306 -78.69 26.78 2.70
N VAL A 307 -78.85 25.58 3.27
CA VAL A 307 -79.43 24.34 2.69
C VAL A 307 -78.90 23.84 1.33
N CYS A 308 -78.02 22.85 1.38
CA CYS A 308 -78.10 21.66 0.52
C CYS A 308 -77.87 20.41 1.37
N THR A 309 -78.87 19.55 1.37
CA THR A 309 -78.92 18.24 2.00
C THR A 309 -77.94 17.26 1.36
N SER A 310 -77.47 16.31 2.18
CA SER A 310 -76.61 15.14 1.89
C SER A 310 -75.09 15.35 1.96
N CYS A 311 -74.54 14.75 3.02
CA CYS A 311 -73.13 14.52 3.31
C CYS A 311 -72.46 13.61 2.26
N ALA A 312 -71.20 13.87 1.91
CA ALA A 312 -70.06 13.01 2.27
C ALA A 312 -68.78 13.34 1.46
N ALA A 313 -67.77 13.80 2.20
CA ALA A 313 -66.33 13.59 2.04
C ALA A 313 -65.67 13.80 0.66
N ILE A 314 -65.00 14.95 0.51
CA ILE A 314 -63.86 15.12 -0.40
C ILE A 314 -62.65 14.37 0.22
N GLN A 315 -62.19 13.31 -0.43
CA GLN A 315 -60.91 12.66 -0.11
C GLN A 315 -59.74 13.59 -0.49
N LEU A 316 -58.84 13.78 0.47
CA LEU A 316 -57.54 14.45 0.30
C LEU A 316 -56.63 13.56 -0.58
N TYR A 317 -56.11 14.09 -1.68
CA TYR A 317 -54.95 13.53 -2.35
C TYR A 317 -53.68 14.05 -1.67
N SER A 318 -53.06 13.21 -0.86
CA SER A 318 -51.64 13.27 -0.51
C SER A 318 -51.00 12.05 -1.14
N SER A 319 -50.11 12.24 -2.11
CA SER A 319 -49.22 11.17 -2.58
C SER A 319 -47.85 11.76 -2.89
N SER A 320 -47.02 11.86 -1.87
CA SER A 320 -45.57 11.78 -2.00
C SER A 320 -45.09 10.58 -1.17
N GLU A 321 -45.26 9.38 -1.72
CA GLU A 321 -44.49 8.21 -1.34
C GLU A 321 -43.80 7.70 -2.62
N SER A 322 -42.51 8.00 -2.73
CA SER A 322 -41.60 7.26 -3.59
C SER A 322 -40.85 6.28 -2.69
N GLU A 323 -41.50 5.18 -2.32
CA GLU A 323 -40.81 3.98 -1.85
C GLU A 323 -40.49 3.09 -3.04
N ILE A 324 -39.19 2.87 -3.22
CA ILE A 324 -38.62 1.92 -4.16
C ILE A 324 -38.74 0.54 -3.52
N HIS A 325 -39.77 -0.22 -3.90
CA HIS A 325 -39.83 -1.65 -3.68
C HIS A 325 -39.25 -2.39 -4.90
N LEU A 326 -38.13 -3.07 -4.67
CA LEU A 326 -37.55 -4.08 -5.55
C LEU A 326 -38.42 -5.34 -5.47
N GLU A 327 -39.12 -5.68 -6.55
CA GLU A 327 -39.64 -7.03 -6.79
C GLU A 327 -39.09 -7.57 -8.11
N HIS A 328 -38.69 -8.84 -8.08
CA HIS A 328 -38.16 -9.60 -9.21
C HIS A 328 -39.21 -9.81 -10.31
N PRO A 329 -38.81 -9.94 -11.59
CA PRO A 329 -39.74 -10.10 -12.70
C PRO A 329 -40.34 -11.51 -12.76
N PRO A 330 -41.63 -11.66 -13.13
CA PRO A 330 -42.19 -12.96 -13.47
C PRO A 330 -41.83 -13.36 -14.90
N GLU A 331 -41.58 -14.65 -15.08
CA GLU A 331 -41.52 -15.35 -16.36
C GLU A 331 -42.80 -15.13 -17.16
N VAL A 332 -42.71 -14.56 -18.36
CA VAL A 332 -43.71 -14.77 -19.42
C VAL A 332 -42.98 -14.84 -20.76
N GLY A 333 -43.08 -16.00 -21.41
CA GLY A 333 -42.50 -16.27 -22.71
C GLY A 333 -43.11 -15.41 -23.81
N PHE A 334 -42.23 -14.86 -24.66
CA PHE A 334 -42.60 -14.27 -25.94
C PHE A 334 -42.05 -15.12 -27.07
N THR A 335 -42.99 -15.76 -27.78
CA THR A 335 -42.80 -16.36 -29.10
C THR A 335 -42.40 -15.27 -30.09
N THR A 336 -41.32 -15.50 -30.81
CA THR A 336 -40.78 -14.61 -31.82
C THR A 336 -41.53 -14.77 -33.14
N TRP A 337 -42.18 -13.71 -33.62
CA TRP A 337 -42.54 -13.59 -35.04
C TRP A 337 -41.65 -12.53 -35.69
N LYS A 338 -40.85 -13.00 -36.64
CA LYS A 338 -39.77 -12.29 -37.33
C LYS A 338 -40.35 -11.62 -38.59
N VAL A 339 -40.56 -10.31 -38.58
CA VAL A 339 -40.90 -9.55 -39.80
C VAL A 339 -39.62 -9.24 -40.57
N ARG A 340 -39.40 -9.95 -41.69
CA ARG A 340 -38.36 -9.61 -42.67
C ARG A 340 -38.81 -8.40 -43.48
N ARG A 341 -37.98 -7.35 -43.52
CA ARG A 341 -38.00 -6.38 -44.62
C ARG A 341 -37.14 -6.92 -45.75
N SER A 342 -37.72 -7.07 -46.94
CA SER A 342 -37.00 -7.29 -48.19
C SER A 342 -36.97 -5.98 -48.98
N SER A 343 -35.77 -5.51 -49.28
CA SER A 343 -35.48 -4.41 -50.21
C SER A 343 -35.76 -4.85 -51.65
N PRO A 344 -36.15 -3.95 -52.58
CA PRO A 344 -36.38 -4.28 -53.98
C PRO A 344 -35.09 -4.11 -54.80
N THR A 345 -34.87 -4.95 -55.81
CA THR A 345 -34.00 -4.67 -56.96
C THR A 345 -34.47 -5.48 -58.18
N PRO A 346 -34.13 -5.05 -59.41
CA PRO A 346 -35.13 -4.80 -60.46
C PRO A 346 -35.06 -5.76 -61.65
N THR A 347 -35.95 -5.49 -62.61
CA THR A 347 -36.18 -6.07 -63.96
C THR A 347 -36.85 -7.42 -64.04
#